data_AF-A0A937ZU55-F1
#
_entry.id   AF-A0A937ZU55-F1
#
_cell.length_a   1.000
_cell.length_b   1.000
_cell.length_c   1.000
_cell.angle_alpha   90.00
_cell.angle_beta   90.00
_cell.angle_gamma   90.00
#
_symmetry.space_group_name_H-M   'P 1'
#
loop_
_entity.id
_entity.type
_entity.pdbx_description
1 polymer ?
#
loop_
_entity_poly.entity_id
_entity_poly.type
_entity_poly.pdbx_seq_one_letter_code
_entity_poly.pdbx_strand_id
1 'polypeptide(L)'
;MRIMMTGEQTNGALAAIMATLKLGEGPPPHFHRDRDECVYVVEGTYDVTVGEQKATVGAGTLMFIPANTVHSLKNVGKKAGKMLNWSLPGGQKDYFRTIHQLAAGGGFSAEKVHAISKEFDTEFPA
;
A
#
# COMPACT_ATOMS: atom_id res chain seq x y z
N MET A 1 -8.85 1.15 -5.93
CA MET A 1 -7.54 0.57 -6.30
C MET A 1 -7.67 -0.10 -7.66
N ARG A 2 -6.62 -0.04 -8.48
CA ARG A 2 -6.54 -0.70 -9.79
C ARG A 2 -5.25 -1.53 -9.84
N ILE A 3 -5.34 -2.79 -10.26
CA ILE A 3 -4.17 -3.64 -10.47
C ILE A 3 -3.45 -3.18 -11.75
N MET A 4 -2.14 -2.96 -11.65
CA MET A 4 -1.29 -2.55 -12.78
C MET A 4 -0.48 -3.73 -13.30
N MET A 5 0.13 -4.51 -12.40
CA MET A 5 0.89 -5.71 -12.70
C MET A 5 0.73 -6.74 -11.57
N THR A 6 0.60 -8.03 -11.90
CA THR A 6 0.62 -9.13 -10.91
C THR A 6 2.00 -9.80 -10.87
N GLY A 7 2.26 -10.57 -9.82
CA GLY A 7 3.45 -11.43 -9.75
C GLY A 7 3.58 -12.37 -10.94
N GLU A 8 2.49 -12.98 -11.45
CA GLU A 8 2.60 -13.87 -12.63
C GLU A 8 3.07 -13.11 -13.87
N GLN A 9 2.57 -11.89 -14.08
CA GLN A 9 2.95 -11.08 -15.24
C GLN A 9 4.44 -10.69 -15.22
N THR A 10 5.08 -10.79 -14.06
CA THR A 10 6.47 -10.38 -13.83
C THR A 10 7.37 -11.54 -13.41
N ASN A 11 6.93 -12.80 -13.55
CA ASN A 11 7.64 -13.99 -13.06
C ASN A 11 8.05 -13.89 -11.57
N GLY A 12 7.19 -13.29 -10.75
CA GLY A 12 7.39 -13.07 -9.33
C GLY A 12 8.26 -11.85 -8.98
N ALA A 13 8.78 -11.12 -9.97
CA ALA A 13 9.69 -10.00 -9.72
C ALA A 13 9.01 -8.85 -8.96
N LEU A 14 7.79 -8.47 -9.35
CA LEU A 14 7.04 -7.40 -8.70
C LEU A 14 5.52 -7.51 -8.90
N ALA A 15 4.75 -6.89 -8.01
CA ALA A 15 3.32 -6.65 -8.22
C ALA A 15 3.04 -5.18 -7.94
N ALA A 16 2.20 -4.54 -8.75
CA ALA A 16 1.95 -3.10 -8.69
C ALA A 16 0.46 -2.76 -8.74
N ILE A 17 0.06 -1.75 -7.97
CA ILE A 17 -1.28 -1.19 -7.94
C ILE A 17 -1.26 0.33 -8.06
N MET A 18 -2.32 0.87 -8.64
CA MET A 18 -2.64 2.28 -8.59
C MET A 18 -3.73 2.51 -7.55
N ALA A 19 -3.42 3.26 -6.49
CA ALA A 19 -4.36 3.67 -5.46
C ALA A 19 -4.85 5.10 -5.72
N THR A 20 -6.15 5.32 -5.48
CA THR A 20 -6.74 6.66 -5.42
C THR A 20 -7.29 6.83 -4.02
N LEU A 21 -6.87 7.88 -3.32
CA LEU A 21 -7.12 8.10 -1.89
C LEU A 21 -7.71 9.49 -1.70
N LYS A 22 -8.88 9.59 -1.06
CA LYS A 22 -9.50 10.86 -0.68
C LYS A 22 -8.74 11.51 0.48
N LEU A 23 -9.11 12.75 0.82
CA LEU A 23 -8.59 13.43 2.01
C LEU A 23 -8.76 12.54 3.24
N GLY A 24 -7.67 12.36 3.99
CA GLY A 24 -7.62 11.55 5.20
C GLY A 24 -7.41 10.06 4.98
N GLU A 25 -7.50 9.57 3.74
CA GLU A 25 -7.30 8.16 3.41
C GLU A 25 -5.82 7.81 3.17
N GLY A 26 -5.49 6.56 3.43
CA GLY A 26 -4.19 5.93 3.18
C GLY A 26 -3.92 4.83 4.20
N PRO A 27 -2.92 3.97 3.97
CA PRO A 27 -2.64 2.87 4.87
C PRO A 27 -2.15 3.40 6.23
N PRO A 28 -2.71 2.90 7.36
CA PRO A 28 -2.20 3.22 8.69
C PRO A 28 -0.79 2.61 8.89
N PRO A 29 -0.10 2.89 10.00
CA PRO A 29 1.20 2.28 10.28
C PRO A 29 1.19 0.75 10.12
N HIS A 30 2.04 0.23 9.24
CA HIS A 30 2.19 -1.20 8.96
C HIS A 30 3.60 -1.51 8.46
N PHE A 31 3.95 -2.79 8.32
CA PHE A 31 5.20 -3.25 7.73
C PHE A 31 5.01 -4.58 7.00
N HIS A 32 5.98 -4.92 6.17
CA HIS A 32 6.09 -6.18 5.44
C HIS A 32 7.34 -6.93 5.93
N ARG A 33 7.29 -8.23 6.24
CA ARG A 33 8.48 -8.99 6.68
C ARG A 33 9.36 -9.44 5.53
N ASP A 34 8.74 -9.82 4.41
CA ASP A 34 9.38 -10.50 3.28
C ASP A 34 9.43 -9.67 2.00
N ARG A 35 8.95 -8.42 2.04
CA ARG A 35 8.90 -7.52 0.87
C ARG A 35 9.40 -6.13 1.17
N ASP A 36 10.14 -5.59 0.21
CA ASP A 36 10.29 -4.15 0.07
C ASP A 36 9.05 -3.59 -0.64
N GLU A 37 8.70 -2.35 -0.33
CA GLU A 37 7.67 -1.59 -1.05
C GLU A 37 8.30 -0.33 -1.65
N CYS A 38 7.91 -0.02 -2.88
CA CYS A 38 8.14 1.28 -3.46
C CYS A 38 6.82 2.00 -3.67
N VAL A 39 6.84 3.31 -3.42
CA VAL A 39 5.67 4.17 -3.62
C VAL A 39 6.07 5.41 -4.41
N TYR A 40 5.35 5.66 -5.49
CA TYR A 40 5.48 6.87 -6.29
C TYR A 40 4.20 7.71 -6.20
N VAL A 41 4.33 8.95 -5.75
CA VAL A 41 3.22 9.90 -5.68
C VAL A 41 2.97 10.47 -7.06
N VAL A 42 1.83 10.10 -7.65
CA VAL A 42 1.41 10.58 -8.98
C VAL A 42 0.69 11.92 -8.85
N GLU A 43 -0.22 12.04 -7.88
CA GLU A 43 -1.02 13.24 -7.62
C GLU A 43 -1.29 13.37 -6.11
N GLY A 44 -1.46 14.60 -5.62
CA GLY A 44 -1.87 14.86 -4.23
C GLY A 44 -0.71 15.27 -3.31
N THR A 45 -1.02 15.33 -2.02
CA THR A 45 -0.09 15.71 -0.95
C THR A 45 -0.29 14.75 0.21
N TYR A 46 0.79 14.12 0.66
CA TYR A 46 0.75 13.04 1.61
C TYR A 46 1.66 13.32 2.79
N ASP A 47 1.15 13.11 4.00
CA ASP A 47 2.02 12.88 5.15
C ASP A 47 2.47 11.42 5.11
N VAL A 48 3.78 11.22 5.12
CA VAL A 48 4.41 9.91 5.04
C VAL A 48 5.32 9.71 6.24
N THR A 49 5.30 8.48 6.76
CA THR A 49 6.28 8.00 7.74
C THR A 49 6.96 6.77 7.16
N VAL A 50 8.29 6.72 7.22
CA VAL A 50 9.11 5.55 6.85
C VAL A 50 10.17 5.38 7.94
N GLY A 51 9.97 4.41 8.83
CA GLY A 51 10.75 4.26 10.05
C GLY A 51 10.66 5.52 10.92
N GLU A 52 11.80 6.13 11.20
CA GLU A 52 11.89 7.37 11.99
C GLU A 52 11.67 8.64 11.15
N GLN A 53 11.70 8.52 9.81
CA GLN A 53 11.58 9.65 8.92
C GLN A 53 10.11 10.02 8.70
N LYS A 54 9.82 11.32 8.81
CA LYS A 54 8.50 11.88 8.53
C LYS A 54 8.65 13.04 7.56
N ALA A 55 7.78 13.09 6.56
CA ALA A 55 7.75 14.17 5.59
C ALA A 55 6.33 14.40 5.07
N THR A 56 6.05 15.63 4.63
CA THR A 56 4.92 15.91 3.76
C THR A 56 5.44 15.97 2.33
N VAL A 57 4.94 15.09 1.46
CA VAL A 57 5.44 14.91 0.10
C VAL A 57 4.35 15.14 -0.93
N GLY A 58 4.74 15.60 -2.11
CA GLY A 58 3.85 15.86 -3.24
C GLY A 58 4.13 14.96 -4.44
N ALA A 59 3.41 15.22 -5.53
CA ALA A 59 3.62 14.55 -6.81
C ALA A 59 5.09 14.59 -7.27
N GLY A 60 5.55 13.49 -7.86
CA GLY A 60 6.95 13.31 -8.29
C GLY A 60 7.85 12.68 -7.24
N THR A 61 7.36 12.46 -6.01
CA THR A 61 8.15 11.82 -4.95
C THR A 61 8.15 10.31 -5.13
N LEU A 62 9.35 9.71 -5.11
CA LEU A 62 9.57 8.26 -5.05
C LEU A 62 10.11 7.87 -3.67
N MET A 63 9.52 6.86 -3.06
CA MET A 63 9.93 6.30 -1.78
C MET A 63 10.27 4.83 -1.95
N PHE A 64 11.37 4.41 -1.34
CA PHE A 64 11.73 3.01 -1.15
C PHE A 64 11.58 2.68 0.33
N ILE A 65 10.87 1.61 0.64
CA ILE A 65 10.50 1.18 1.98
C ILE A 65 11.05 -0.23 2.15
N PRO A 66 12.16 -0.39 2.89
CA PRO A 66 12.74 -1.70 3.12
C PRO A 66 11.81 -2.60 3.94
N ALA A 67 11.88 -3.90 3.72
CA ALA A 67 11.23 -4.90 4.57
C ALA A 67 11.53 -4.64 6.05
N ASN A 68 10.56 -4.94 6.91
CA ASN A 68 10.53 -4.74 8.35
C ASN A 68 10.56 -3.26 8.79
N THR A 69 10.37 -2.32 7.86
CA THR A 69 10.24 -0.90 8.18
C THR A 69 8.77 -0.53 8.37
N VAL A 70 8.42 -0.02 9.56
CA VAL A 70 7.09 0.54 9.80
C VAL A 70 6.90 1.79 8.95
N HIS A 71 5.83 1.84 8.17
CA HIS A 71 5.51 2.95 7.31
C HIS A 71 4.00 3.25 7.31
N SER A 72 3.66 4.51 7.03
CA SER A 72 2.28 4.95 6.86
C SER A 72 2.20 6.08 5.84
N LEU A 73 1.06 6.18 5.17
CA LEU A 73 0.78 7.24 4.21
C LEU A 73 -0.62 7.76 4.45
N LYS A 74 -0.79 9.08 4.45
CA LYS A 74 -2.10 9.71 4.60
C LYS A 74 -2.22 10.88 3.65
N ASN A 75 -3.23 10.88 2.79
CA ASN A 75 -3.52 12.03 1.97
C ASN A 75 -4.00 13.19 2.86
N VAL A 76 -3.27 14.29 2.84
CA VAL A 76 -3.61 15.54 3.56
C VAL A 76 -4.01 16.67 2.61
N GLY A 77 -3.99 16.42 1.30
CA GLY A 77 -4.42 17.35 0.28
C GLY A 77 -5.94 17.50 0.18
N LYS A 78 -6.40 18.68 -0.26
CA LYS A 78 -7.84 19.00 -0.41
C LYS A 78 -8.56 18.22 -1.53
N LYS A 79 -7.82 17.50 -2.37
CA LYS A 79 -8.34 16.69 -3.49
C LYS A 79 -7.92 15.23 -3.30
N ALA A 80 -8.62 14.33 -3.99
CA ALA A 80 -8.15 12.94 -4.08
C ALA A 80 -6.74 12.91 -4.68
N GLY A 81 -5.85 12.16 -4.03
CA GLY A 81 -4.51 11.88 -4.51
C GLY A 81 -4.43 10.52 -5.18
N LYS A 82 -3.29 10.26 -5.81
CA LYS A 82 -3.01 9.04 -6.55
C LYS A 82 -1.58 8.57 -6.31
N MET A 83 -1.41 7.29 -6.01
CA MET A 83 -0.11 6.66 -5.79
C MET A 83 0.02 5.38 -6.60
N LEU A 84 1.20 5.14 -7.15
CA LEU A 84 1.63 3.86 -7.68
C LEU A 84 2.45 3.16 -6.60
N ASN A 85 1.97 2.01 -6.13
CA ASN A 85 2.64 1.19 -5.13
C ASN A 85 3.07 -0.12 -5.79
N TRP A 86 4.27 -0.62 -5.47
CA TRP A 86 4.68 -1.95 -5.88
C TRP A 86 5.55 -2.63 -4.84
N SER A 87 5.44 -3.96 -4.79
CA SER A 87 6.20 -4.81 -3.87
C SER A 87 7.27 -5.61 -4.60
N LEU A 88 8.36 -5.88 -3.89
CA LEU A 88 9.50 -6.68 -4.32
C LEU A 88 9.80 -7.72 -3.23
N PRO A 89 9.65 -9.04 -3.48
CA PRO A 89 9.12 -9.67 -4.70
C PRO A 89 7.59 -9.50 -4.83
N GLY A 90 7.06 -9.81 -6.02
CA GLY A 90 5.65 -9.65 -6.39
C GLY A 90 4.71 -10.73 -5.85
N GLY A 91 4.29 -10.63 -4.59
CA GLY A 91 3.34 -11.57 -3.94
C GLY A 91 2.01 -10.95 -3.50
N GLN A 92 1.84 -9.62 -3.61
CA GLN A 92 0.62 -8.93 -3.18
C GLN A 92 -0.63 -9.23 -4.05
N LYS A 93 -0.54 -10.04 -5.12
CA LYS A 93 -1.70 -10.32 -5.98
C LYS A 93 -2.84 -10.95 -5.20
N ASP A 94 -2.52 -11.94 -4.38
CA ASP A 94 -3.53 -12.68 -3.64
C ASP A 94 -4.11 -11.82 -2.51
N TYR A 95 -3.31 -10.94 -1.90
CA TYR A 95 -3.79 -9.89 -1.01
C TYR A 95 -4.83 -8.98 -1.66
N PHE A 96 -4.45 -8.29 -2.74
CA PHE A 96 -5.32 -7.28 -3.34
C PHE A 96 -6.54 -7.89 -4.00
N ARG A 97 -6.42 -9.08 -4.58
CA ARG A 97 -7.57 -9.85 -5.08
C ARG A 97 -8.54 -10.16 -3.95
N THR A 98 -8.03 -10.65 -2.81
CA THR A 98 -8.86 -11.04 -1.66
C THR A 98 -9.50 -9.81 -1.00
N ILE A 99 -8.77 -8.70 -0.84
CA ILE A 99 -9.32 -7.43 -0.35
C ILE A 99 -10.36 -6.85 -1.32
N HIS A 100 -10.13 -6.90 -2.63
CA HIS A 100 -11.09 -6.44 -3.63
C HIS A 100 -12.38 -7.27 -3.61
N GLN A 101 -12.27 -8.59 -3.52
CA GLN A 101 -13.41 -9.50 -3.39
C GLN A 101 -14.17 -9.28 -2.08
N LEU A 102 -13.46 -9.08 -0.96
CA LEU A 102 -14.08 -8.77 0.33
C LEU A 102 -14.88 -7.45 0.29
N ALA A 103 -14.31 -6.41 -0.33
CA ALA A 103 -14.97 -5.12 -0.48
C ALA A 103 -16.20 -5.21 -1.41
N ALA A 104 -16.10 -5.95 -2.51
CA ALA A 104 -17.21 -6.14 -3.46
C ALA A 104 -18.35 -7.00 -2.87
N GLY A 105 -18.04 -7.94 -1.98
CA GLY A 105 -19.00 -8.84 -1.34
C GLY A 105 -19.70 -8.28 -0.10
N GLY A 106 -19.47 -7.01 0.28
CA GLY A 106 -20.08 -6.39 1.47
C GLY A 106 -19.55 -6.91 2.81
N GLY A 107 -18.45 -7.68 2.81
CA GLY A 107 -17.89 -8.34 3.98
C GLY A 107 -16.80 -7.54 4.70
N PHE A 108 -16.66 -6.25 4.42
CA PHE A 108 -15.57 -5.41 4.91
C PHE A 108 -15.67 -5.22 6.44
N SER A 109 -14.74 -5.81 7.19
CA SER A 109 -14.54 -5.52 8.62
C SER A 109 -13.05 -5.40 8.91
N ALA A 110 -12.69 -4.59 9.91
CA ALA A 110 -11.30 -4.40 10.33
C ALA A 110 -10.62 -5.74 10.69
N GLU A 111 -11.37 -6.66 11.31
CA GLU A 111 -10.92 -8.00 11.67
C GLU A 111 -10.59 -8.87 10.44
N LYS A 112 -11.47 -8.88 9.43
CA LYS A 112 -11.25 -9.66 8.19
C LYS A 112 -10.11 -9.07 7.36
N VAL A 113 -10.02 -7.74 7.30
CA VAL A 113 -8.90 -7.05 6.66
C VAL A 113 -7.60 -7.38 7.39
N HIS A 114 -7.58 -7.38 8.73
CA HIS A 114 -6.39 -7.74 9.51
C HIS A 114 -5.95 -9.19 9.28
N ALA A 115 -6.88 -10.14 9.25
CA ALA A 115 -6.58 -11.55 8.96
C ALA A 115 -5.98 -11.75 7.55
N ILE A 116 -6.59 -11.13 6.54
CA ILE A 116 -6.09 -11.16 5.15
C ILE A 116 -4.73 -10.44 5.06
N SER A 117 -4.57 -9.30 5.71
CA SER A 117 -3.29 -8.58 5.75
C SER A 117 -2.18 -9.44 6.32
N LYS A 118 -2.43 -10.16 7.43
CA LYS A 118 -1.43 -11.07 8.01
C LYS A 118 -1.09 -12.25 7.10
N GLU A 119 -2.06 -12.80 6.37
CA GLU A 119 -1.85 -13.87 5.39
C GLU A 119 -0.92 -13.44 4.24
N PHE A 120 -0.89 -12.15 3.92
CA PHE A 120 -0.12 -11.62 2.80
C PHE A 120 0.94 -10.60 3.22
N ASP A 121 1.60 -10.89 4.35
CA ASP A 121 2.77 -10.16 4.82
C ASP A 121 2.52 -8.65 5.04
N THR A 122 1.34 -8.28 5.51
CA THR A 122 1.01 -6.92 5.92
C THR A 122 0.65 -6.94 7.40
N GLU A 123 1.56 -6.46 8.24
CA GLU A 123 1.42 -6.49 9.69
C GLU A 123 1.33 -5.09 10.29
N PHE A 124 0.59 -4.96 11.38
CA PHE A 124 0.40 -3.71 12.08
C PHE A 124 1.22 -3.75 13.38
N PRO A 125 1.97 -2.69 13.71
CA PRO A 125 2.66 -2.61 14.99
C PRO A 125 1.66 -2.64 16.14
N ALA A 126 2.08 -3.24 17.26
CA ALA A 126 1.29 -3.35 18.49
C ALA A 126 1.06 -1.99 19.18
#